data_AF-A0A417Y0P9-F1
#
_entry.id   AF-A0A417Y0P9-F1
#
_cell.length_a   1.000
_cell.length_b   1.000
_cell.length_c   1.000
_cell.angle_alpha   90.00
_cell.angle_beta   90.00
_cell.angle_gamma   90.00
#
_symmetry.space_group_name_H-M   'P 1'
#
loop_
_entity.id
_entity.type
_entity.pdbx_description
1 polymer ?
#
loop_
_entity_poly.entity_id
_entity_poly.type
_entity_poly.pdbx_seq_one_letter_code
_entity_poly.pdbx_strand_id
1 'polypeptide(L)'
;MLMTQHLADFATFKTSGDMDKLRSALTVLHETAQGDRNIIPAMFDAFDASATEGEVWGTFRGGSGYASDPFGMVHSPLEPTRGT
;
A
#
# COMPACT_ATOMS: atom_id res chain seq x y z
N MET A 1 -4.97 16.32 -15.98
CA MET A 1 -3.60 15.88 -15.67
C MET A 1 -3.20 14.82 -16.68
N LEU A 2 -2.04 14.93 -17.32
CA LEU A 2 -1.54 13.89 -18.23
C LEU A 2 -1.03 12.69 -17.41
N MET A 3 -1.31 11.46 -17.85
CA MET A 3 -0.96 10.23 -17.12
C MET A 3 0.55 10.12 -16.81
N THR A 4 1.39 10.60 -17.72
CA THR A 4 2.85 10.64 -17.53
C THR A 4 3.30 11.55 -16.40
N GLN A 5 2.64 12.69 -16.22
CA GLN A 5 2.94 13.61 -15.11
C GLN A 5 2.58 12.97 -13.78
N HIS A 6 1.42 12.31 -13.70
CA HIS A 6 0.99 11.63 -12.48
C HIS A 6 1.97 10.53 -12.04
N LEU A 7 2.48 9.75 -12.99
CA LEU A 7 3.49 8.73 -12.70
C LEU A 7 4.81 9.34 -12.19
N ALA A 8 5.24 10.47 -12.75
CA ALA A 8 6.43 11.17 -12.29
C ALA A 8 6.25 11.72 -10.88
N ASP A 9 5.12 12.40 -10.61
CA ASP A 9 4.80 12.95 -9.30
C ASP A 9 4.72 11.84 -8.23
N PHE A 10 4.11 10.71 -8.59
CA PHE A 10 4.02 9.54 -7.71
C PHE A 10 5.40 8.92 -7.42
N ALA A 11 6.27 8.81 -8.43
CA ALA A 11 7.63 8.32 -8.23
C ALA A 11 8.42 9.21 -7.26
N THR A 12 8.32 10.54 -7.44
CA THR A 12 8.93 11.51 -6.53
C THR A 12 8.39 11.37 -5.10
N PHE A 13 7.06 11.30 -4.95
CA PHE A 13 6.40 11.10 -3.66
C PHE A 13 6.99 9.90 -2.90
N LYS A 14 7.06 8.72 -3.54
CA LYS A 14 7.58 7.51 -2.88
C LYS A 14 9.02 7.65 -2.39
N THR A 15 9.84 8.40 -3.11
CA THR A 15 11.27 8.58 -2.76
C THR A 15 11.53 9.69 -1.76
N SER A 16 10.54 10.56 -1.51
CA SER A 16 10.69 11.76 -0.69
C SER A 16 10.47 11.54 0.80
N GLY A 17 9.86 10.42 1.18
CA GLY A 17 9.52 10.10 2.57
C GLY A 17 10.66 9.52 3.40
N ASP A 18 10.51 9.60 4.72
CA ASP A 18 11.35 8.85 5.67
C ASP A 18 10.94 7.37 5.64
N MET A 19 11.79 6.55 5.02
CA MET A 19 11.52 5.12 4.80
C MET A 19 11.48 4.30 6.10
N ASP A 20 12.21 4.74 7.14
CA ASP A 20 12.19 4.06 8.43
C ASP A 20 10.91 4.38 9.19
N LYS A 21 10.47 5.64 9.14
CA LYS A 21 9.15 6.06 9.67
C LYS A 21 8.02 5.32 8.96
N LEU A 22 8.07 5.24 7.63
CA LEU A 22 7.07 4.52 6.83
C LEU A 22 7.01 3.03 7.22
N ARG A 23 8.17 2.36 7.28
CA ARG A 23 8.26 0.95 7.68
C ARG A 23 7.69 0.73 9.08
N SER A 24 8.03 1.60 10.03
CA SER A 24 7.54 1.52 11.40
C SER A 24 6.02 1.66 11.46
N ALA A 25 5.46 2.66 10.78
CA ALA A 25 4.01 2.90 10.75
C ALA A 25 3.24 1.74 10.10
N LEU A 26 3.74 1.18 8.99
CA LEU A 26 3.13 0.01 8.35
C LEU A 26 3.21 -1.26 9.22
N THR A 27 4.28 -1.42 9.99
CA THR A 27 4.39 -2.53 10.96
C THR A 27 3.32 -2.43 12.04
N VAL A 28 3.15 -1.23 12.62
CA VAL A 28 2.09 -0.98 13.62
C VAL A 28 0.69 -1.18 13.03
N LEU A 29 0.47 -0.75 11.79
CA LEU A 29 -0.79 -0.97 11.09
C LEU A 29 -1.09 -2.47 10.91
N HIS A 30 -0.08 -3.25 10.49
CA HIS A 30 -0.21 -4.70 10.32
C HIS A 30 -0.56 -5.39 11.64
N GLU A 31 0.19 -5.11 12.72
CA GLU A 31 -0.05 -5.68 14.06
C GLU A 31 -1.42 -5.28 14.61
N THR A 32 -1.86 -4.05 14.34
CA THR A 32 -3.19 -3.57 14.76
C THR A 32 -4.30 -4.27 14.01
N ALA A 33 -4.11 -4.56 12.72
CA ALA A 33 -5.05 -5.30 11.88
C ALA A 33 -5.20 -6.78 12.26
N GLN A 34 -4.25 -7.34 13.03
CA GLN A 34 -4.31 -8.70 13.56
C GLN A 34 -5.16 -8.84 14.82
N GLY A 35 -5.54 -7.73 15.46
CA GLY A 35 -6.33 -7.72 16.69
C GLY A 35 -7.67 -7.00 16.54
N ASP A 36 -8.38 -6.85 17.65
CA ASP A 36 -9.71 -6.20 17.71
C ASP A 36 -9.64 -4.69 18.02
N ARG A 37 -8.47 -4.06 17.80
CA ARG A 37 -8.30 -2.62 18.03
C ARG A 37 -8.90 -1.83 16.88
N ASN A 38 -9.35 -0.60 17.17
CA ASN A 38 -9.76 0.33 16.11
C ASN A 38 -8.57 0.60 15.18
N ILE A 39 -8.73 0.27 13.89
CA ILE A 39 -7.68 0.34 12.88
C ILE A 39 -7.46 1.76 12.33
N ILE A 40 -8.47 2.62 12.41
CA ILE A 40 -8.48 3.93 11.78
C ILE A 40 -7.30 4.83 12.21
N PRO A 41 -6.94 4.91 13.52
CA PRO A 41 -5.75 5.68 13.93
C PRO A 41 -4.45 5.19 13.28
N ALA A 42 -4.23 3.88 13.21
CA ALA A 42 -3.03 3.31 12.60
C ALA A 42 -2.97 3.55 11.08
N MET A 43 -4.12 3.64 10.41
CA MET A 43 -4.17 4.05 9.00
C MET A 43 -3.77 5.51 8.82
N PHE A 44 -4.25 6.41 9.69
CA PHE A 44 -3.83 7.82 9.66
C PHE A 44 -2.33 7.96 9.93
N ASP A 45 -1.79 7.26 10.91
CA ASP A 45 -0.34 7.26 11.20
C ASP A 45 0.49 6.80 9.99
N ALA A 46 0.00 5.81 9.24
CA ALA A 46 0.65 5.35 8.01
C ALA A 46 0.60 6.41 6.90
N PHE A 47 -0.53 7.09 6.70
CA PHE A 47 -0.63 8.20 5.75
C PHE A 47 0.29 9.38 6.14
N ASP A 48 0.36 9.74 7.42
CA ASP A 48 1.29 10.74 7.96
C ASP A 48 2.77 10.33 7.84
N ALA A 49 3.03 9.04 7.63
CA ALA A 49 4.33 8.48 7.29
C ALA A 49 4.55 8.36 5.77
N SER A 50 3.72 9.03 4.96
CA SER A 50 3.78 9.02 3.49
C SER A 50 3.48 7.66 2.84
N ALA A 51 2.71 6.79 3.51
CA ALA A 51 2.22 5.57 2.88
C ALA A 51 1.24 5.91 1.73
N THR A 52 1.34 5.17 0.65
CA THR A 52 0.36 5.20 -0.44
C THR A 52 -0.92 4.50 -0.02
N GLU A 53 -2.02 4.81 -0.71
CA GLU A 53 -3.29 4.11 -0.51
C GLU A 53 -3.14 2.58 -0.68
N GLY A 54 -2.36 2.15 -1.68
CA GLY A 54 -2.07 0.73 -1.92
C GLY A 54 -1.33 0.06 -0.77
N GLU A 55 -0.35 0.75 -0.15
CA GLU A 55 0.39 0.23 1.00
C GLU A 55 -0.48 0.12 2.25
N VAL A 56 -1.34 1.12 2.51
CA VAL A 56 -2.25 1.11 3.67
C VAL A 56 -3.26 -0.02 3.56
N TRP A 57 -3.98 -0.12 2.43
CA TRP A 57 -4.99 -1.17 2.25
C TRP A 57 -4.36 -2.56 2.09
N GLY A 58 -3.20 -2.65 1.45
CA GLY A 58 -2.45 -3.90 1.32
C GLY A 58 -2.00 -4.42 2.69
N THR A 59 -1.44 -3.55 3.52
CA THR A 59 -1.00 -3.88 4.88
C THR A 59 -2.17 -4.27 5.78
N PHE A 60 -3.27 -3.51 5.74
CA PHE A 60 -4.48 -3.85 6.48
C PHE A 60 -5.03 -5.23 6.08
N ARG A 61 -5.16 -5.52 4.78
CA ARG A 61 -5.60 -6.84 4.32
C ARG A 61 -4.68 -7.95 4.79
N GLY A 62 -3.37 -7.77 4.64
CA GLY A 62 -2.37 -8.74 5.07
C GLY A 62 -2.45 -9.04 6.57
N GLY A 63 -2.56 -8.01 7.40
CA GLY A 63 -2.71 -8.17 8.86
C GLY A 63 -4.02 -8.84 9.25
N SER A 64 -5.11 -8.56 8.54
CA SER A 64 -6.41 -9.23 8.75
C SER A 64 -6.51 -10.62 8.11
N GLY A 65 -5.45 -11.14 7.49
CA GLY A 65 -5.42 -12.49 6.89
C GLY A 65 -6.09 -12.61 5.52
N TYR A 66 -6.40 -11.49 4.86
CA TYR A 66 -6.96 -11.49 3.51
C TYR A 66 -5.86 -11.52 2.44
N ALA A 67 -6.15 -12.19 1.33
CA ALA A 67 -5.31 -12.14 0.14
C ALA A 67 -5.26 -10.71 -0.44
N SER A 68 -4.12 -10.32 -1.00
CA SER A 68 -3.93 -9.01 -1.65
C SER A 68 -4.78 -8.84 -2.91
N ASP A 69 -5.08 -9.95 -3.61
CA ASP A 69 -5.95 -9.99 -4.78
C ASP A 69 -6.95 -11.16 -4.65
N PRO A 70 -7.99 -10.99 -3.82
CA PRO A 70 -8.93 -12.08 -3.52
C PRO A 70 -9.79 -12.47 -4.73
N PHE A 71 -9.80 -11.66 -5.79
CA PHE A 71 -10.60 -11.87 -6.99
C PHE A 71 -9.76 -12.22 -8.23
N GLY A 72 -8.43 -12.30 -8.11
CA GLY A 72 -7.54 -12.58 -9.23
C GLY A 72 -7.60 -11.52 -10.33
N MET A 73 -7.85 -10.26 -9.98
CA MET A 73 -8.06 -9.15 -10.93
C MET A 73 -6.78 -8.36 -11.22
N VAL A 74 -5.75 -8.49 -10.38
CA VAL A 74 -4.51 -7.72 -10.53
C VAL A 74 -3.63 -8.44 -11.56
N HIS A 75 -3.69 -7.95 -12.80
CA HIS A 75 -2.77 -8.32 -13.86
C HIS A 75 -2.05 -7.08 -14.36
N SER A 76 -0.72 -7.17 -14.51
CA SER A 76 0.03 -6.09 -15.13
C SER A 76 -0.34 -6.02 -16.62
N PRO A 77 -0.81 -4.88 -17.14
CA PRO A 77 -1.04 -4.71 -18.58
C PRO A 77 0.27 -4.74 -19.39
N LEU A 78 1.43 -4.77 -18.71
CA LEU A 78 2.76 -4.82 -19.29
C LEU A 78 3.39 -6.22 -19.21
N GLU A 79 2.72 -7.20 -18.60
CA GLU A 79 3.21 -8.57 -18.66
C GLU A 79 3.02 -9.14 -20.08
N PRO A 80 4.06 -9.74 -20.69
CA PRO A 80 3.90 -10.39 -21.98
C PRO A 80 2.92 -11.53 -21.82
N THR A 81 1.85 -11.54 -22.62
CA THR A 81 0.99 -12.71 -22.81
C THR A 81 1.90 -13.90 -23.05
N ARG A 82 1.95 -14.85 -22.10
CA ARG A 82 2.58 -16.15 -22.35
C ARG A 82 1.81 -16.78 -23.50
N GLY A 83 2.42 -16.73 -24.68
CA GLY A 83 1.85 -17.27 -25.91
C GLY A 83 1.44 -18.72 -25.70
N THR A 84 0.20 -19.00 -26.08
CA THR A 84 -0.27 -20.31 -26.51
C THR A 84 0.35 -20.67 -27.85
#